data_AF-A0A954JZ73-F1
#
_entry.id   AF-A0A954JZ73-F1
#
_cell.length_a   1.000
_cell.length_b   1.000
_cell.length_c   1.000
_cell.angle_alpha   90.00
_cell.angle_beta   90.00
_cell.angle_gamma   90.00
#
_symmetry.space_group_name_H-M   'P 1'
#
loop_
_entity.id
_entity.type
_entity.pdbx_description
1 polymer ?
#
loop_
_entity_poly.entity_id
_entity_poly.type
_entity_poly.pdbx_seq_one_letter_code
_entity_poly.pdbx_strand_id
1 'polypeptide(L)' 'MARPVQTSSRNVEVLLVHDVDNLGQRGEIVRVKPGYARNFLLPQ' A
#
# COMPACT_ATOMS: atom_id res chain seq x y z
N MET A 1 8.68 31.58 -0.21
CA MET A 1 7.35 31.05 -0.61
C MET A 1 7.52 29.69 -1.29
N ALA A 2 7.74 28.63 -0.51
CA ALA A 2 7.59 27.23 -0.89
C ALA A 2 7.71 26.43 0.42
N ARG A 3 6.64 25.79 0.88
CA ARG A 3 6.75 24.80 1.94
C ARG A 3 7.26 23.52 1.27
N PRO A 4 8.44 22.99 1.61
CA PRO A 4 8.85 21.70 1.10
C PRO A 4 7.82 20.68 1.61
N VAL A 5 7.09 20.05 0.70
CA VAL A 5 6.30 18.86 1.03
C VAL A 5 7.32 17.84 1.51
N GLN A 6 7.32 17.59 2.82
CA GLN A 6 7.97 16.44 3.40
C GLN A 6 7.33 15.21 2.77
N THR A 7 7.97 14.65 1.75
CA THR A 7 7.65 13.31 1.24
C THR A 7 8.11 12.28 2.26
N SER A 8 7.54 12.34 3.46
CA SER A 8 7.68 11.30 4.46
C SER A 8 6.93 10.09 3.89
N SER A 9 7.67 9.15 3.32
CA SER A 9 7.12 7.89 2.79
C SER A 9 6.55 7.08 3.96
N ARG A 10 5.29 7.34 4.32
CA ARG A 10 4.55 6.56 5.31
C ARG A 10 4.09 5.27 4.64
N ASN A 11 4.48 4.13 5.19
CA ASN A 11 3.99 2.83 4.76
C ASN A 11 2.53 2.66 5.24
N VAL A 12 1.75 1.86 4.52
CA VAL A 12 0.35 1.53 4.85
C VAL A 12 0.21 0.04 5.09
N GLU A 13 -0.64 -0.33 6.03
CA GLU A 13 -1.01 -1.71 6.30
C GLU A 13 -2.32 -2.03 5.58
N VAL A 14 -2.37 -3.17 4.90
CA VAL A 14 -3.55 -3.61 4.14
C VAL A 14 -3.83 -5.08 4.43
N LEU A 15 -5.12 -5.43 4.53
CA LEU A 15 -5.59 -6.80 4.62
C LEU A 15 -5.81 -7.35 3.21
N LEU A 16 -5.16 -8.47 2.90
CA LEU A 16 -5.35 -9.15 1.62
C LEU A 16 -6.69 -9.89 1.61
N VAL A 17 -7.59 -9.50 0.71
CA VAL A 17 -8.91 -10.15 0.56
C VAL A 17 -8.86 -11.40 -0.34
N HIS A 18 -7.78 -11.55 -1.10
CA HIS A 18 -7.44 -12.70 -1.94
C HIS A 18 -5.93 -12.96 -1.88
N ASP A 19 -5.50 -14.15 -2.27
CA ASP A 19 -4.08 -14.48 -2.40
C ASP A 19 -3.45 -13.65 -3.52
N VAL A 20 -2.34 -12.97 -3.21
CA VAL A 20 -1.63 -12.11 -4.16
C VAL A 20 -0.22 -12.67 -4.33
N ASP A 21 0.10 -13.09 -5.56
CA ASP A 21 1.42 -13.59 -5.90
C ASP A 21 2.52 -12.58 -5.52
N ASN A 22 3.53 -13.07 -4.81
CA ASN A 22 4.66 -12.28 -4.28
C ASN A 22 4.33 -11.25 -3.19
N LEU A 23 3.11 -11.26 -2.62
CA LEU A 23 2.73 -10.34 -1.55
C LEU A 23 2.27 -11.06 -0.28
N GLY A 24 1.45 -12.10 -0.40
CA GLY A 24 0.97 -12.85 0.75
C GLY A 24 -0.32 -13.61 0.46
N GLN A 25 -0.80 -14.34 1.47
CA GLN A 25 -2.03 -15.11 1.36
C GLN A 25 -3.27 -14.31 1.79
N ARG A 26 -4.45 -14.78 1.39
CA ARG A 26 -5.72 -14.21 1.83
C ARG A 26 -5.80 -14.19 3.35
N GLY A 27 -6.19 -13.04 3.91
CA GLY A 27 -6.35 -12.84 5.35
C GLY A 27 -5.08 -12.34 6.04
N GLU A 28 -3.97 -12.20 5.31
CA GLU A 28 -2.71 -11.67 5.85
C GLU A 28 -2.69 -10.13 5.82
N ILE A 29 -2.09 -9.52 6.85
CA ILE A 29 -1.87 -8.08 6.93
C ILE A 29 -0.45 -7.77 6.45
N VAL A 30 -0.34 -7.01 5.38
CA VAL A 30 0.94 -6.68 4.75
C VAL A 30 1.21 -5.17 4.76
N ARG A 31 2.48 -4.79 4.95
CA ARG A 31 2.93 -3.39 4.89
C ARG A 31 3.44 -3.05 3.50
N VAL A 32 2.73 -2.16 2.80
CA VAL A 32 3.08 -1.72 1.45
C VAL A 32 3.23 -0.20 1.36
N LYS A 33 3.76 0.30 0.26
CA LYS A 33 3.78 1.74 -0.02
C LYS A 33 2.37 2.22 -0.40
N PRO A 34 1.97 3.45 -0.04
CA PRO A 34 0.63 3.97 -0.32
C PRO A 34 0.32 4.03 -1.81
N GLY A 35 1.34 4.28 -2.66
CA GLY A 35 1.17 4.24 -4.12
C GLY A 35 0.88 2.84 -4.66
N TYR A 36 1.40 1.78 -4.03
CA TYR A 36 1.13 0.41 -4.46
C TYR A 36 -0.28 -0.02 -4.05
N ALA A 37 -0.68 0.24 -2.80
CA ALA A 37 -2.03 -0.06 -2.33
C ALA A 37 -3.12 0.62 -3.18
N ARG A 38 -2.94 1.91 -3.52
CA ARG A 38 -3.95 2.71 -4.22
C ARG A 38 -4.05 2.45 -5.72
N ASN A 39 -2.97 2.04 -6.38
CA ASN A 39 -2.97 1.84 -7.84
C ASN A 39 -3.06 0.37 -8.25
N PHE A 40 -2.61 -0.55 -7.41
CA PHE A 40 -2.53 -1.97 -7.75
C PHE A 40 -3.52 -2.84 -6.99
N LEU A 41 -3.72 -2.59 -5.68
CA LEU A 41 -4.62 -3.41 -4.86
C LEU A 41 -6.07 -2.90 -4.84
N LEU A 42 -6.29 -1.64 -5.19
CA LEU A 42 -7.61 -1.00 -5.25
C LEU A 42 -7.82 -0.42 -6.65
N PRO A 43 -8.18 -1.24 -7.65
CA PRO A 43 -8.60 -0.72 -8.95
C PRO A 43 -9.88 0.12 -8.77
N GLN A 44 -9.98 1.22 -9.52
CA GLN A 44 -11.04 2.23 -9.42
C GLN A 44 -12.39 1.73 -9.93
#